data_AF-A0A662TQM8-F1
#
_entry.id   AF-A0A662TQM8-F1
#
_cell.length_a   1.000
_cell.length_b   1.000
_cell.length_c   1.000
_cell.angle_alpha   90.00
_cell.angle_beta   90.00
_cell.angle_gamma   90.00
#
_symmetry.space_group_name_H-M   'P 1'
#
loop_
_entity.id
_entity.type
_entity.pdbx_description
1 polymer ?
#
loop_
_entity_poly.entity_id
_entity_poly.type
_entity_poly.pdbx_seq_one_letter_code
_entity_poly.pdbx_strand_id
1 'polypeptide(L)' 'MVSERAVCDVEGCKNPAVRSIATERALKAGLRVRSKGRRVRLCKEHYKEFKKRVKKERQLERWRWMARM' A
#
# COMPACT_ATOMS: atom_id res chain seq x y z
N MET A 1 2.66 -30.91 -0.77
CA MET A 1 3.00 -29.80 0.14
C MET A 1 2.39 -28.53 -0.42
N VAL A 2 1.30 -28.06 0.19
CA VAL A 2 0.53 -26.92 -0.33
C VAL A 2 1.28 -25.64 0.00
N SER A 3 1.79 -24.99 -1.04
CA SER A 3 2.32 -23.62 -0.95
C SER A 3 1.22 -22.71 -0.42
N GLU A 4 1.37 -22.26 0.83
CA GLU A 4 0.49 -21.28 1.44
C GLU A 4 0.52 -20.02 0.57
N ARG A 5 -0.48 -19.89 -0.32
CA ARG A 5 -0.69 -18.69 -1.13
C ARG A 5 -1.06 -17.59 -0.15
N ALA A 6 -0.05 -16.89 0.32
CA ALA A 6 -0.22 -15.83 1.29
C ALA A 6 -1.21 -14.82 0.71
N VAL A 7 -2.34 -14.62 1.36
CA VAL A 7 -3.43 -13.78 0.83
C VAL A 7 -3.13 -12.33 1.14
N CYS A 8 -3.61 -11.42 0.29
CA CYS A 8 -3.54 -9.99 0.54
C CYS A 8 -4.32 -9.65 1.83
N ASP A 9 -3.74 -8.82 2.68
CA ASP A 9 -4.34 -8.42 3.96
C ASP A 9 -4.99 -7.02 3.87
N VAL A 10 -5.50 -6.70 2.68
CA VAL A 10 -6.27 -5.47 2.43
C VAL A 10 -7.74 -5.79 2.64
N GLU A 11 -8.48 -4.86 3.25
CA GLU A 11 -9.92 -5.00 3.41
C GLU A 11 -10.61 -5.21 2.06
N GLY A 12 -11.18 -6.40 1.85
CA GLY A 12 -11.85 -6.76 0.60
C GLY A 12 -10.96 -7.39 -0.47
N CYS A 13 -9.67 -7.65 -0.21
CA CYS A 13 -8.80 -8.32 -1.18
C CYS A 13 -8.53 -9.77 -0.81
N LYS A 14 -8.70 -10.69 -1.78
CA LYS A 14 -8.35 -12.11 -1.65
C LYS A 14 -7.27 -12.55 -2.65
N ASN A 15 -6.57 -11.59 -3.26
CA ASN A 15 -5.56 -11.91 -4.28
C ASN A 15 -4.27 -12.46 -3.66
N PRO A 16 -3.49 -13.26 -4.42
CA PRO A 16 -2.23 -13.78 -3.96
C PRO A 16 -1.26 -12.62 -3.68
N ALA A 17 -0.80 -12.55 -2.44
CA ALA A 17 0.18 -11.59 -2.02
C ALA A 17 1.55 -11.96 -2.60
N VAL A 18 2.20 -10.97 -3.19
CA VAL A 18 3.51 -11.10 -3.84
C VAL A 18 4.60 -10.35 -3.10
N ARG A 19 4.23 -9.41 -2.20
CA ARG A 19 5.17 -8.61 -1.43
C ARG A 19 4.67 -8.34 -0.02
N SER A 20 5.60 -8.32 0.92
CA SER A 20 5.36 -7.91 2.31
C SER A 20 5.92 -6.50 2.53
N ILE A 21 5.10 -5.56 2.98
CA ILE A 21 5.53 -4.20 3.35
C ILE A 21 5.15 -3.89 4.81
N ALA A 22 5.73 -2.84 5.39
CA ALA A 22 5.34 -2.39 6.73
C ALA A 22 3.94 -1.78 6.72
N THR A 23 3.16 -2.04 7.77
CA THR A 23 1.80 -1.52 7.97
C THR A 23 1.78 0.01 7.93
N GLU A 24 2.78 0.65 8.53
CA GLU A 24 2.96 2.11 8.50
C GLU A 24 3.01 2.67 7.08
N ARG A 25 3.72 1.99 6.16
CA ARG A 25 3.78 2.46 4.78
C ARG A 25 2.39 2.39 4.15
N ALA A 26 1.68 1.26 4.28
CA ALA A 26 0.34 1.08 3.74
C ALA A 26 -0.65 2.15 4.26
N LEU A 27 -0.63 2.38 5.58
CA LEU A 27 -1.45 3.40 6.25
C LEU A 27 -1.11 4.80 5.77
N LYS A 28 0.18 5.13 5.60
CA LYS A 28 0.64 6.45 5.13
C LYS A 28 0.14 6.78 3.72
N ALA A 29 -0.10 5.78 2.87
CA ALA A 29 -0.69 6.00 1.56
C ALA A 29 -2.22 5.97 1.54
N GLY A 30 -2.86 5.89 2.71
CA GLY A 30 -4.31 5.78 2.84
C GLY A 30 -4.88 4.41 2.45
N LEU A 31 -4.06 3.35 2.40
CA LEU A 31 -4.59 2.00 2.26
C LEU A 31 -4.98 1.45 3.63
N ARG A 32 -6.26 1.09 3.76
CA ARG A 32 -6.79 0.37 4.93
C ARG A 32 -6.51 -1.12 4.80
N VAL A 33 -5.66 -1.61 5.69
CA VAL A 33 -5.25 -3.01 5.79
C VAL A 33 -5.77 -3.55 7.11
N ARG A 34 -6.34 -4.75 7.12
CA ARG A 34 -6.90 -5.38 8.34
C ARG A 34 -5.84 -6.08 9.18
N SER A 35 -4.61 -6.08 8.70
CA SER A 35 -3.53 -6.90 9.20
C SER A 35 -3.13 -6.48 10.60
N LYS A 36 -3.25 -7.40 11.56
CA LYS A 36 -2.83 -7.22 12.96
C LYS A 36 -1.29 -7.30 13.15
N GLY A 37 -0.51 -7.48 12.08
CA GLY A 37 0.95 -7.63 12.14
C GLY A 37 1.72 -6.32 11.91
N ARG A 38 3.01 -6.31 12.29
CA ARG A 38 3.98 -5.25 11.92
C ARG A 38 4.24 -5.17 10.40
N ARG A 39 3.95 -6.27 9.69
CA ARG A 39 4.15 -6.41 8.24
C ARG A 39 2.88 -6.95 7.60
N VAL A 40 2.50 -6.34 6.49
CA VAL A 40 1.31 -6.63 5.71
C VAL A 40 1.72 -7.20 4.36
N ARG A 41 1.00 -8.23 3.94
CA ARG A 41 1.19 -8.85 2.63
C ARG A 41 0.23 -8.20 1.64
N LEU A 42 0.77 -7.64 0.56
CA LEU A 42 0.03 -6.97 -0.51
C LEU A 42 0.16 -7.71 -1.84
N CYS A 43 -0.90 -7.68 -2.63
CA CYS A 43 -0.87 -8.11 -4.02
C CYS A 43 -0.26 -7.03 -4.94
N LYS A 44 0.06 -7.41 -6.18
CA LYS A 44 0.68 -6.53 -7.19
C LYS A 44 -0.21 -5.32 -7.53
N GLU A 45 -1.53 -5.50 -7.48
CA GLU A 45 -2.51 -4.46 -7.79
C GLU A 45 -2.60 -3.42 -6.69
N HIS A 46 -2.74 -3.85 -5.43
CA HIS A 46 -2.75 -2.94 -4.29
C HIS A 46 -1.44 -2.15 -4.18
N TYR A 47 -0.30 -2.78 -4.48
CA TYR A 47 0.97 -2.07 -4.53
C TYR A 47 1.04 -1.03 -5.67
N LYS A 48 0.44 -1.30 -6.83
CA LYS A 48 0.33 -0.31 -7.93
C LYS A 48 -0.58 0.85 -7.55
N GLU A 49 -1.73 0.59 -6.95
CA GLU A 49 -2.66 1.64 -6.52
C GLU A 49 -2.04 2.50 -5.42
N PHE A 50 -1.45 1.86 -4.41
CA PHE A 50 -0.62 2.50 -3.39
C PHE A 50 0.39 3.48 -4.03
N LYS A 51 1.19 2.99 -4.99
CA LYS A 51 2.24 3.80 -5.62
C LYS A 51 1.67 4.96 -6.44
N LYS A 52 0.50 4.78 -7.08
CA LYS A 52 -0.19 5.86 -7.79
C LYS A 52 -0.68 6.95 -6.84
N ARG A 53 -1.30 6.58 -5.71
CA ARG A 53 -1.80 7.54 -4.70
C ARG A 53 -0.65 8.33 -4.09
N VAL A 54 0.40 7.65 -3.63
CA VAL A 54 1.60 8.30 -3.08
C VAL A 54 2.28 9.22 -4.11
N LYS A 55 2.34 8.81 -5.39
CA LYS A 55 2.93 9.66 -6.44
C LYS A 55 2.10 10.93 -6.66
N LYS A 56 0.77 10.85 -6.64
CA LYS A 56 -0.10 12.03 -6.73
C LYS A 56 0.04 12.97 -5.54
N GLU A 57 0.07 12.42 -4.32
CA GLU A 57 0.28 13.21 -3.09
C GLU A 57 1.61 13.95 -3.12
N ARG A 58 2.71 13.26 -3.46
CA ARG A 58 4.04 13.89 -3.56
C ARG A 58 4.13 14.97 -4.64
N GLN A 59 3.35 14.87 -5.70
CA GLN A 59 3.27 15.92 -6.72
C GLN A 59 2.52 17.15 -6.17
N LEU A 60 1.38 16.95 -5.50
CA LEU A 60 0.63 18.03 -4.85
C LEU A 60 1.47 18.77 -3.80
N GLU A 61 2.25 18.05 -2.97
CA GLU A 61 3.14 18.69 -2.00
C GLU A 61 4.23 19.54 -2.66
N ARG A 62 4.82 19.07 -3.78
CA ARG A 62 5.80 19.86 -4.54
C ARG A 62 5.20 21.15 -5.10
N TRP A 63 3.96 21.09 -5.58
CA TRP A 63 3.29 22.26 -6.15
C TRP A 63 2.96 23.29 -5.06
N ARG A 64 2.61 22.83 -3.86
CA ARG A 64 2.41 23.71 -2.69
C ARG A 64 3.68 24.42 -2.24
N TRP A 65 4.83 23.76 -2.34
CA TRP A 65 6.13 24.38 -2.03
C TRP A 65 6.53 25.45 -3.04
N MET A 66 6.15 25.29 -4.31
CA MET A 66 6.49 26.26 -5.37
C MET A 66 5.56 27.49 -5.38
N ALA A 67 4.36 27.41 -4.82
CA ALA A 67 3.42 28.54 -4.74
C ALA A 67 3.65 29.47 -3.54
N ARG A 68 4.69 29.20 -2.73
CA ARG A 68 5.06 29.98 -1.54
C ARG A 68 6.38 30.74 -1.72
N MET A 69 6.70 31.10 -2.95
CA MET A 69 7.78 32.01 -3.34
C MET A 69 7.23 33.00 -4.35
#